data_AF-A0A7X3WG20-F1
#
_entry.id   AF-A0A7X3WG20-F1
#
_cell.length_a   1.000
_cell.length_b   1.000
_cell.length_c   1.000
_cell.angle_alpha   90.00
_cell.angle_beta   90.00
_cell.angle_gamma   90.00
#
_symmetry.space_group_name_H-M   'P 1'
#
loop_
_entity.id
_entity.type
_entity.pdbx_description
1 polymer ?
#
loop_
_entity_poly.entity_id
_entity_poly.type
_entity_poly.pdbx_seq_one_letter_code
_entity_poly.pdbx_strand_id
1 'polypeptide(L)'
;MDQERDDISPQNTEVITGTTVLLKKKYKEDKSDALGNGFFIEPDKIVTNVHVLAGAEKIMAKCVETETTYTVEGIIAFDDINDLAVLKVAEEGTPFPLGNSKKVRKGEQVCLLGNRKNKTNRVEGTVDSIRNSGKHIVEELNITDAQGYSGSPLLNTKGEVIAIICSGGPPVDDGESIKGTSIASNLLKSLLDETNEMESLDTWQKRPRIQAYVKSYDAYLSRQHGDIKEAIAQYDDAIRLNPDLADVYINRASVMFSLEKRDEYFLNTLSAHKLRRERFSLSRIGLFFSWHIRFIRCSLVSGFQRLLRKLVGEGTWFEVQAQVRFRLCKMRIAKGKISDVLNIYQAIIDDFTEVINHKPIEEKRKYLYAARRSYKEAITNLSDVIKQKPKRAMSYYHRGKAKYIFGEFESQHKNLKEAQKLYRGTINDYSEAINRKLKGLYIYNHIGQAKHQLAHLKSQQGNTEEALILYQNIVSDSDAAIQSEMECDACRTAIHHNRGTAKAALEDYDGAIEDYDMSIKLSPKCAKAYYNRGKAKQALEQHEAAEADFAKAKELDPKMASASPITI
;
A
#
# COMPACT_ATOMS: atom_id res chain seq x y z
N MET A 1 -44.90 -40.74 -37.05
CA MET A 1 -43.83 -40.90 -36.06
C MET A 1 -42.57 -40.30 -36.66
N ASP A 2 -42.58 -39.00 -36.96
CA ASP A 2 -42.60 -37.87 -36.01
C ASP A 2 -41.38 -37.92 -35.11
N GLN A 3 -40.41 -37.06 -35.37
CA GLN A 3 -40.30 -35.84 -34.58
C GLN A 3 -39.43 -34.81 -35.32
N GLU A 4 -40.08 -33.68 -35.58
CA GLU A 4 -39.55 -32.41 -36.02
C GLU A 4 -38.31 -32.02 -35.19
N ARG A 5 -37.22 -31.65 -35.86
CA ARG A 5 -36.27 -30.73 -35.23
C ARG A 5 -36.79 -29.34 -35.52
N ASP A 6 -37.37 -28.78 -34.49
CA ASP A 6 -37.93 -27.44 -34.44
C ASP A 6 -37.04 -26.42 -35.14
N ASP A 7 -37.69 -25.80 -36.11
CA ASP A 7 -37.39 -24.52 -36.71
C ASP A 7 -37.26 -23.48 -35.57
N ILE A 8 -36.03 -23.18 -35.14
CA ILE A 8 -35.78 -22.03 -34.28
C ILE A 8 -35.88 -20.79 -35.17
N SER A 9 -37.13 -20.32 -35.29
CA SER A 9 -37.52 -18.98 -35.69
C SER A 9 -36.51 -17.92 -35.18
N PRO A 10 -36.16 -16.91 -35.99
CA PRO A 10 -35.23 -15.87 -35.60
C PRO A 10 -35.81 -15.13 -34.40
N GLN A 11 -35.22 -15.32 -33.22
CA GLN A 11 -35.54 -14.51 -32.05
C GLN A 11 -35.27 -13.04 -32.42
N ASN A 12 -36.34 -12.25 -32.50
CA ASN A 12 -36.39 -10.80 -32.66
C ASN A 12 -35.03 -10.11 -32.45
N THR A 13 -34.28 -9.96 -33.54
CA THR A 13 -33.23 -8.95 -33.62
C THR A 13 -33.93 -7.69 -34.06
N GLU A 14 -34.29 -6.83 -33.12
CA GLU A 14 -34.60 -5.43 -33.46
C GLU A 14 -33.46 -4.94 -34.37
N VAL A 15 -33.82 -4.40 -35.53
CA VAL A 15 -32.86 -3.83 -36.48
C VAL A 15 -32.10 -2.76 -35.72
N ILE A 16 -30.82 -2.99 -35.46
CA ILE A 16 -29.96 -1.99 -34.85
C ILE A 16 -29.73 -0.92 -35.93
N THR A 17 -30.25 0.29 -35.74
CA THR A 17 -30.34 1.34 -36.77
C THR A 17 -29.27 2.43 -36.71
N GLY A 18 -28.30 2.34 -35.80
CA GLY A 18 -27.29 3.39 -35.63
C GLY A 18 -26.10 3.31 -36.60
N THR A 19 -25.49 4.45 -36.90
CA THR A 19 -24.33 4.58 -37.79
C THR A 19 -23.02 4.51 -37.01
N THR A 20 -22.14 3.58 -37.39
CA THR A 20 -20.74 3.57 -36.95
C THR A 20 -19.84 4.15 -38.05
N VAL A 21 -18.72 4.73 -37.63
CA VAL A 21 -17.71 5.29 -38.54
C VAL A 21 -16.34 4.71 -38.26
N LEU A 22 -15.54 4.59 -39.32
CA LEU A 22 -14.11 4.39 -39.26
C LEU A 22 -13.44 5.77 -39.21
N LEU A 23 -12.66 6.01 -38.17
CA LEU A 23 -11.85 7.22 -37.99
C LEU A 23 -10.44 6.94 -38.50
N LYS A 24 -10.08 7.56 -39.62
CA LYS A 24 -8.72 7.49 -40.18
C LYS A 24 -7.92 8.71 -39.75
N LYS A 25 -6.77 8.44 -39.13
CA LYS A 25 -5.85 9.45 -38.63
C LYS A 25 -4.70 9.67 -39.60
N LYS A 26 -4.54 10.91 -40.07
CA LYS A 26 -3.35 11.32 -40.82
C LYS A 26 -2.34 11.98 -39.88
N TYR A 27 -1.12 11.48 -39.85
CA TYR A 27 0.00 12.06 -39.10
C TYR A 27 0.82 13.03 -39.97
N LYS A 28 1.57 13.93 -39.33
CA LYS A 28 2.45 14.91 -40.01
C LYS A 28 3.68 14.31 -40.71
N GLU A 29 4.03 13.05 -40.42
CA GLU A 29 5.21 12.34 -40.96
C GLU A 29 4.83 10.89 -41.30
N ASP A 30 5.70 10.20 -42.08
CA ASP A 30 5.67 8.83 -42.69
C ASP A 30 5.31 7.66 -41.73
N LYS A 31 4.28 7.84 -40.90
CA LYS A 31 3.70 6.85 -39.99
C LYS A 31 2.47 6.24 -40.67
N SER A 32 2.32 4.92 -40.56
CA SER A 32 1.14 4.20 -41.06
C SER A 32 -0.15 4.77 -40.47
N ASP A 33 -1.18 4.96 -41.30
CA ASP A 33 -2.52 5.38 -40.88
C ASP A 33 -3.01 4.52 -39.70
N ALA A 34 -3.36 5.17 -38.59
CA ALA A 34 -4.03 4.52 -37.48
C ALA A 34 -5.54 4.54 -37.70
N LEU A 35 -6.19 3.41 -37.42
CA LEU A 35 -7.64 3.24 -37.53
C LEU A 35 -8.25 3.21 -36.12
N GLY A 36 -9.26 4.02 -35.91
CA GLY A 36 -10.16 3.94 -34.75
C GLY A 36 -11.61 3.90 -35.19
N ASN A 37 -12.51 3.77 -34.23
CA ASN A 37 -13.94 3.75 -34.48
C ASN A 37 -14.62 4.95 -33.83
N GLY A 38 -15.82 5.24 -34.31
CA GLY A 38 -16.75 6.12 -33.62
C GLY A 38 -18.17 5.75 -34.00
N PHE A 39 -19.14 6.39 -33.37
CA PHE A 39 -20.55 6.20 -33.66
C PHE A 39 -21.35 7.47 -33.38
N PHE A 40 -22.47 7.62 -34.07
CA PHE A 40 -23.36 8.76 -33.86
C PHE A 40 -24.17 8.58 -32.57
N ILE A 41 -24.21 9.61 -31.73
CA ILE A 41 -25.09 9.66 -30.53
C ILE A 41 -26.18 10.71 -30.67
N GLU A 42 -25.93 11.73 -31.48
CA GLU A 42 -26.90 12.67 -32.03
C GLU A 42 -26.61 12.80 -33.52
N PRO A 43 -27.53 13.34 -34.35
CA PRO A 43 -27.35 13.37 -35.81
C PRO A 43 -26.02 13.96 -36.27
N ASP A 44 -25.48 14.93 -35.54
CA ASP A 44 -24.28 15.70 -35.87
C ASP A 44 -23.12 15.45 -34.88
N LYS A 45 -23.23 14.46 -33.99
CA LYS A 45 -22.22 14.18 -32.94
C LYS A 45 -21.72 12.75 -33.00
N ILE A 46 -20.41 12.61 -33.19
CA ILE A 46 -19.71 11.32 -33.19
C ILE A 46 -18.96 11.14 -31.87
N VAL A 47 -19.22 10.04 -31.17
CA VAL A 47 -18.50 9.65 -29.96
C VAL A 47 -17.34 8.73 -30.30
N THR A 48 -16.21 8.94 -29.63
CA THR A 48 -15.01 8.10 -29.74
C THR A 48 -14.12 8.29 -28.51
N ASN A 49 -12.89 7.76 -28.54
CA ASN A 49 -11.92 7.95 -27.48
C ASN A 49 -10.93 9.08 -27.74
N VAL A 50 -10.39 9.68 -26.68
CA VAL A 50 -9.33 10.69 -26.78
C VAL A 50 -8.11 10.11 -27.47
N HIS A 51 -7.72 8.88 -27.16
CA HIS A 51 -6.55 8.26 -27.78
C HIS A 51 -6.68 7.99 -29.28
N VAL A 52 -7.91 7.85 -29.79
CA VAL A 52 -8.16 7.71 -31.22
C VAL A 52 -7.83 9.01 -31.95
N LEU A 53 -8.06 10.16 -31.31
CA LEU A 53 -7.90 11.49 -31.88
C LEU A 53 -6.50 12.10 -31.64
N ALA A 54 -5.92 11.86 -30.46
CA ALA A 54 -4.74 12.57 -29.97
C ALA A 54 -3.52 12.42 -30.90
N GLY A 55 -2.98 13.51 -31.44
CA GLY A 55 -1.83 13.52 -32.36
C GLY A 55 -2.22 13.45 -33.85
N ALA A 56 -3.51 13.55 -34.18
CA ALA A 56 -4.00 13.56 -35.55
C ALA A 56 -3.86 14.95 -36.17
N GLU A 57 -3.17 15.11 -37.29
CA GLU A 57 -3.23 16.38 -38.01
C GLU A 57 -4.63 16.60 -38.60
N LYS A 58 -5.19 15.53 -39.18
CA LYS A 58 -6.53 15.50 -39.73
C LYS A 58 -7.20 14.16 -39.39
N ILE A 59 -8.51 14.23 -39.19
CA ILE A 59 -9.36 13.07 -38.93
C ILE A 59 -10.38 12.98 -40.05
N MET A 60 -10.46 11.80 -40.67
CA MET A 60 -11.51 11.49 -41.64
C MET A 60 -12.46 10.49 -40.99
N ALA A 61 -13.72 10.87 -40.86
CA ALA A 61 -14.78 9.97 -40.43
C ALA A 61 -15.50 9.42 -41.65
N LYS A 62 -15.60 8.10 -41.77
CA LYS A 62 -16.25 7.46 -42.91
C LYS A 62 -17.16 6.32 -42.46
N CYS A 63 -18.41 6.32 -42.90
CA CYS A 63 -19.26 5.14 -42.79
C CYS A 63 -18.80 4.11 -43.83
N VAL A 64 -18.50 2.90 -43.37
CA VAL A 64 -17.96 1.84 -44.24
C VAL A 64 -19.06 1.20 -45.09
N GLU A 65 -20.30 1.15 -44.59
CA GLU A 65 -21.42 0.55 -45.30
C GLU A 65 -21.91 1.41 -46.47
N THR A 66 -22.05 2.71 -46.23
CA THR A 66 -22.56 3.66 -47.24
C THR A 66 -21.46 4.36 -48.02
N GLU A 67 -20.19 4.18 -47.61
CA GLU A 67 -19.03 4.92 -48.10
C GLU A 67 -19.11 6.45 -47.89
N THR A 68 -20.10 6.93 -47.13
CA THR A 68 -20.29 8.35 -46.78
C THR A 68 -19.12 8.85 -45.95
N THR A 69 -18.55 10.00 -46.33
CA THR A 69 -17.52 10.68 -45.55
C THR A 69 -18.14 11.86 -44.81
N TYR A 70 -17.81 11.99 -43.54
CA TYR A 70 -18.28 13.05 -42.65
C TYR A 70 -17.14 14.02 -42.35
N THR A 71 -17.42 15.30 -42.54
CA THR A 71 -16.52 16.41 -42.30
C THR A 71 -16.49 16.72 -40.81
N VAL A 72 -15.35 16.48 -40.16
CA VAL A 72 -15.14 16.81 -38.74
C VAL A 72 -14.87 18.30 -38.60
N GLU A 73 -15.78 19.02 -37.94
CA GLU A 73 -15.69 20.47 -37.71
C GLU A 73 -14.81 20.80 -36.50
N GLY A 74 -14.86 19.95 -35.47
CA GLY A 74 -14.13 20.15 -34.23
C GLY A 74 -14.53 19.18 -33.14
N ILE A 75 -14.14 19.51 -31.91
CA ILE A 75 -14.47 18.75 -30.70
C ILE A 75 -15.44 19.61 -29.90
N ILE A 76 -16.57 19.02 -29.50
CA ILE A 76 -17.62 19.74 -28.76
C ILE A 76 -17.67 19.35 -27.29
N ALA A 77 -17.18 18.16 -26.93
CA ALA A 77 -17.02 17.75 -25.53
C ALA A 77 -15.94 16.68 -25.42
N PHE A 78 -15.23 16.63 -24.29
CA PHE A 78 -14.25 15.59 -24.03
C PHE A 78 -14.03 15.41 -22.52
N ASP A 79 -13.62 14.21 -22.14
CA ASP A 79 -13.13 13.86 -20.83
C ASP A 79 -11.81 13.10 -21.01
N ASP A 80 -10.69 13.81 -20.84
CA ASP A 80 -9.35 13.27 -21.01
C ASP A 80 -8.87 12.43 -19.81
N ILE A 81 -9.67 12.36 -18.74
CA ILE A 81 -9.46 11.44 -17.62
C ILE A 81 -10.09 10.10 -17.94
N ASN A 82 -11.29 10.12 -18.52
CA ASN A 82 -12.03 8.92 -18.88
C ASN A 82 -11.86 8.49 -20.34
N ASP A 83 -10.96 9.15 -21.10
CA ASP A 83 -10.63 8.79 -22.49
C ASP A 83 -11.86 8.84 -23.42
N LEU A 84 -12.71 9.85 -23.25
CA LEU A 84 -13.94 10.05 -24.01
C LEU A 84 -13.89 11.37 -24.78
N ALA A 85 -14.36 11.37 -26.03
CA ALA A 85 -14.46 12.57 -26.85
C ALA A 85 -15.70 12.54 -27.74
N VAL A 86 -16.24 13.73 -28.00
CA VAL A 86 -17.39 13.97 -28.86
C VAL A 86 -16.98 14.96 -29.94
N LEU A 87 -17.00 14.48 -31.18
CA LEU A 87 -16.74 15.28 -32.38
C LEU A 87 -18.04 15.90 -32.87
N LYS A 88 -17.93 17.12 -33.41
CA LYS A 88 -18.96 17.74 -34.23
C LYS A 88 -18.68 17.44 -35.70
N VAL A 89 -19.70 17.03 -36.45
CA VAL A 89 -19.63 16.83 -37.90
C VAL A 89 -20.68 17.65 -38.64
N ALA A 90 -20.41 17.96 -39.91
CA ALA A 90 -21.27 18.81 -40.74
C ALA A 90 -22.50 18.05 -41.29
N GLU A 91 -22.34 16.77 -41.62
CA GLU A 91 -23.36 15.93 -42.21
C GLU A 91 -24.04 15.04 -41.14
N GLU A 92 -25.34 14.79 -41.31
CA GLU A 92 -26.10 13.98 -40.35
C GLU A 92 -25.92 12.47 -40.56
N GLY A 93 -25.76 11.74 -39.46
CA GLY A 93 -25.80 10.27 -39.40
C GLY A 93 -26.95 9.78 -38.51
N THR A 94 -27.19 8.47 -38.49
CA THR A 94 -28.25 7.90 -37.64
C THR A 94 -27.72 7.63 -36.23
N PRO A 95 -28.24 8.29 -35.18
CA PRO A 95 -27.73 8.10 -33.83
C PRO A 95 -28.18 6.78 -33.20
N PHE A 96 -27.33 6.24 -32.33
CA PHE A 96 -27.71 5.17 -31.42
C PHE A 96 -28.43 5.72 -30.18
N PRO A 97 -29.47 5.05 -29.67
CA PRO A 97 -30.06 5.40 -28.39
C PRO A 97 -29.08 5.12 -27.24
N LEU A 98 -29.04 5.99 -26.23
CA LEU A 98 -28.16 5.85 -25.08
C LEU A 98 -28.84 5.07 -23.94
N GLY A 99 -28.26 3.94 -23.55
CA GLY A 99 -28.73 3.09 -22.46
C GLY A 99 -28.21 3.54 -21.08
N ASN A 100 -28.69 2.87 -20.02
CA ASN A 100 -28.26 3.15 -18.63
C ASN A 100 -27.30 2.06 -18.13
N SER A 101 -26.00 2.33 -18.19
CA SER A 101 -24.95 1.42 -17.75
C SER A 101 -25.01 1.06 -16.26
N LYS A 102 -25.65 1.88 -15.40
CA LYS A 102 -25.85 1.54 -13.98
C LYS A 102 -26.80 0.35 -13.75
N LYS A 103 -27.57 -0.05 -14.77
CA LYS A 103 -28.48 -1.20 -14.71
C LYS A 103 -27.87 -2.48 -15.24
N VAL A 104 -26.69 -2.42 -15.86
CA VAL A 104 -26.01 -3.57 -16.47
C VAL A 104 -25.58 -4.56 -15.39
N ARG A 105 -25.70 -5.85 -15.68
CA ARG A 105 -25.35 -6.95 -14.77
C ARG A 105 -24.39 -7.93 -15.43
N LYS A 106 -23.58 -8.59 -14.60
CA LYS A 106 -22.76 -9.72 -15.03
C LYS A 106 -23.65 -10.79 -15.67
N GLY A 107 -23.24 -11.29 -16.83
CA GLY A 107 -23.92 -12.31 -17.62
C GLY A 107 -24.93 -11.77 -18.64
N GLU A 108 -25.18 -10.45 -18.68
CA GLU A 108 -26.06 -9.87 -19.71
C GLU A 108 -25.44 -10.01 -21.11
N GLN A 109 -26.30 -10.29 -22.10
CA GLN A 109 -25.93 -10.37 -23.51
C GLN A 109 -25.69 -8.96 -24.07
N VAL A 110 -24.61 -8.81 -24.83
CA VAL A 110 -24.17 -7.55 -25.41
C VAL A 110 -23.67 -7.74 -26.83
N CYS A 111 -23.79 -6.68 -27.63
CA CYS A 111 -23.37 -6.66 -29.02
C CYS A 111 -22.37 -5.52 -29.24
N LEU A 112 -21.17 -5.84 -29.72
CA LEU A 112 -20.18 -4.88 -30.16
C LEU A 112 -20.33 -4.64 -31.67
N LEU A 113 -20.44 -3.37 -32.07
CA LEU A 113 -20.44 -2.96 -33.47
C LEU A 113 -19.22 -2.10 -33.77
N GLY A 114 -18.42 -2.47 -34.76
CA GLY A 114 -17.32 -1.60 -35.19
C GLY A 114 -16.68 -2.02 -36.51
N ASN A 115 -15.83 -1.15 -37.03
CA ASN A 115 -15.25 -1.23 -38.36
C ASN A 115 -13.84 -1.82 -38.32
N ARG A 116 -13.64 -2.96 -39.00
CA ARG A 116 -12.33 -3.62 -39.12
C ARG A 116 -12.14 -4.12 -40.56
N LYS A 117 -10.93 -3.95 -41.09
CA LYS A 117 -10.57 -4.34 -42.48
C LYS A 117 -11.55 -3.78 -43.53
N ASN A 118 -12.00 -2.52 -43.35
CA ASN A 118 -13.00 -1.84 -44.18
C ASN A 118 -14.33 -2.61 -44.29
N LYS A 119 -14.78 -3.26 -43.21
CA LYS A 119 -16.13 -3.82 -43.08
C LYS A 119 -16.68 -3.50 -41.68
N THR A 120 -17.98 -3.25 -41.57
CA THR A 120 -18.65 -3.27 -40.27
C THR A 120 -18.74 -4.72 -39.80
N ASN A 121 -18.33 -4.97 -38.57
CA ASN A 121 -18.40 -6.27 -37.93
C ASN A 121 -19.30 -6.18 -36.71
N ARG A 122 -20.04 -7.27 -36.50
CA ARG A 122 -20.90 -7.48 -35.35
C ARG A 122 -20.36 -8.63 -34.53
N VAL A 123 -20.10 -8.38 -33.26
CA VAL A 123 -19.56 -9.38 -32.34
C VAL A 123 -20.47 -9.49 -31.12
N GLU A 124 -21.08 -10.65 -30.95
CA GLU A 124 -21.91 -10.96 -29.78
C GLU A 124 -21.03 -11.39 -28.61
N GLY A 125 -21.44 -11.06 -27.38
CA GLY A 125 -20.71 -11.40 -26.17
C GLY A 125 -21.54 -11.27 -24.91
N THR A 126 -20.89 -11.44 -23.75
CA THR A 126 -21.53 -11.26 -22.45
C THR A 126 -20.68 -10.41 -21.50
N VAL A 127 -21.35 -9.74 -20.56
CA VAL A 127 -20.68 -8.97 -19.50
C VAL A 127 -20.02 -9.92 -18.50
N ASP A 128 -18.69 -10.02 -18.47
CA ASP A 128 -18.00 -10.94 -17.56
C ASP A 128 -17.82 -10.36 -16.16
N SER A 129 -17.33 -9.14 -16.01
CA SER A 129 -17.25 -8.54 -14.68
C SER A 129 -17.43 -7.03 -14.70
N ILE A 130 -18.05 -6.51 -13.64
CA ILE A 130 -18.27 -5.08 -13.46
C ILE A 130 -17.37 -4.65 -12.29
N ARG A 131 -16.31 -3.88 -12.59
CA ARG A 131 -15.43 -3.32 -11.56
C ARG A 131 -15.70 -1.83 -11.42
N ASN A 132 -16.04 -1.43 -10.20
CA ASN A 132 -16.26 -0.03 -9.86
C ASN A 132 -14.98 0.51 -9.20
N SER A 133 -14.14 1.22 -9.96
CA SER A 133 -12.90 1.82 -9.46
C SER A 133 -13.11 3.30 -9.10
N GLY A 134 -14.18 3.58 -8.35
CA GLY A 134 -14.50 4.91 -7.80
C GLY A 134 -15.06 5.89 -8.82
N LYS A 135 -14.34 6.18 -9.91
CA LYS A 135 -14.75 7.07 -11.02
C LYS A 135 -14.99 6.34 -12.34
N HIS A 136 -14.61 5.08 -12.46
CA HIS A 136 -14.82 4.26 -13.65
C HIS A 136 -15.73 3.08 -13.32
N ILE A 137 -16.69 2.83 -14.22
CA ILE A 137 -17.25 1.48 -14.38
C ILE A 137 -16.42 0.86 -15.50
N VAL A 138 -15.49 -0.02 -15.14
CA VAL A 138 -14.80 -0.86 -16.11
C VAL A 138 -15.57 -2.17 -16.15
N GLU A 139 -16.31 -2.39 -17.23
CA GLU A 139 -16.87 -3.69 -17.53
C GLU A 139 -15.77 -4.47 -18.25
N GLU A 140 -15.18 -5.47 -17.59
CA GLU A 140 -14.36 -6.44 -18.33
C GLU A 140 -15.34 -7.32 -19.09
N LEU A 141 -15.33 -7.15 -20.40
CA LEU A 141 -16.18 -7.90 -21.32
C LEU A 141 -15.38 -9.09 -21.83
N ASN A 142 -16.03 -10.25 -21.88
CA ASN A 142 -15.47 -11.41 -22.55
C ASN A 142 -15.95 -11.37 -24.01
N ILE A 143 -15.29 -10.52 -24.81
CA ILE A 143 -15.53 -10.41 -26.25
C ILE A 143 -14.31 -10.99 -26.94
N THR A 144 -14.49 -12.13 -27.58
CA THR A 144 -13.58 -12.69 -28.58
C THR A 144 -13.25 -11.60 -29.62
N ASP A 145 -11.97 -11.25 -29.81
CA ASP A 145 -11.49 -10.35 -30.88
C ASP A 145 -11.78 -8.82 -30.73
N ALA A 146 -11.78 -8.24 -29.52
CA ALA A 146 -11.97 -6.79 -29.31
C ALA A 146 -10.79 -5.87 -29.74
N GLN A 147 -9.70 -6.42 -30.31
CA GLN A 147 -8.55 -5.62 -30.73
C GLN A 147 -8.85 -4.81 -32.01
N GLY A 148 -8.70 -3.49 -31.93
CA GLY A 148 -8.98 -2.57 -33.03
C GLY A 148 -10.41 -2.01 -33.05
N TYR A 149 -11.18 -2.24 -31.98
CA TYR A 149 -12.54 -1.70 -31.80
C TYR A 149 -12.59 -0.44 -30.93
N SER A 150 -11.46 0.18 -30.58
CA SER A 150 -11.44 1.41 -29.77
C SER A 150 -12.35 2.49 -30.37
N GLY A 151 -13.23 3.05 -29.55
CA GLY A 151 -14.26 4.03 -29.92
C GLY A 151 -15.57 3.42 -30.40
N SER A 152 -15.69 2.09 -30.44
CA SER A 152 -16.92 1.39 -30.84
C SER A 152 -17.96 1.36 -29.72
N PRO A 153 -19.26 1.42 -30.07
CA PRO A 153 -20.35 1.25 -29.11
C PRO A 153 -20.52 -0.23 -28.72
N LEU A 154 -20.74 -0.45 -27.43
CA LEU A 154 -21.26 -1.71 -26.90
C LEU A 154 -22.74 -1.54 -26.59
N LEU A 155 -23.55 -2.41 -27.17
CA LEU A 155 -25.00 -2.35 -27.14
C LEU A 155 -25.60 -3.43 -26.25
N ASN A 156 -26.71 -3.10 -25.59
CA ASN A 156 -27.57 -4.11 -24.97
C ASN A 156 -28.49 -4.78 -26.00
N THR A 157 -29.33 -5.71 -25.55
CA THR A 157 -30.29 -6.44 -26.40
C THR A 157 -31.37 -5.56 -27.06
N LYS A 158 -31.52 -4.30 -26.63
CA LYS A 158 -32.43 -3.30 -27.22
C LYS A 158 -31.74 -2.38 -28.23
N GLY A 159 -30.46 -2.62 -28.53
CA GLY A 159 -29.67 -1.75 -29.39
C GLY A 159 -29.25 -0.42 -28.74
N GLU A 160 -29.37 -0.28 -27.42
CA GLU A 160 -28.95 0.93 -26.69
C GLU A 160 -27.47 0.84 -26.29
N VAL A 161 -26.73 1.95 -26.42
CA VAL A 161 -25.32 2.04 -26.03
C VAL A 161 -25.20 2.04 -24.51
N ILE A 162 -24.54 1.00 -23.97
CA ILE A 162 -24.27 0.86 -22.54
C ILE A 162 -22.79 1.11 -22.19
N ALA A 163 -21.88 0.97 -23.16
CA ALA A 163 -20.48 1.30 -22.98
C ALA A 163 -19.76 1.67 -24.29
N ILE A 164 -18.56 2.24 -24.19
CA ILE A 164 -17.67 2.60 -25.30
C ILE A 164 -16.34 1.88 -25.11
N ILE A 165 -15.86 1.12 -26.11
CA ILE A 165 -14.63 0.32 -26.00
C ILE A 165 -13.38 1.22 -25.98
N CYS A 166 -12.44 0.99 -25.05
CA CYS A 166 -11.17 1.72 -24.94
C CYS A 166 -9.95 0.91 -25.38
N SER A 167 -9.71 -0.23 -24.73
CA SER A 167 -8.55 -1.07 -25.04
C SER A 167 -8.88 -2.55 -24.93
N GLY A 168 -8.49 -3.34 -25.93
CA GLY A 168 -8.38 -4.80 -25.80
C GLY A 168 -7.05 -5.17 -25.14
N GLY A 169 -7.09 -5.97 -24.07
CA GLY A 169 -5.90 -6.59 -23.49
C GLY A 169 -5.26 -7.61 -24.44
N PRO A 170 -4.05 -8.10 -24.15
CA PRO A 170 -3.50 -9.24 -24.88
C PRO A 170 -4.45 -10.46 -24.75
N PRO A 171 -4.42 -11.40 -25.70
CA PRO A 171 -5.15 -12.66 -25.58
C PRO A 171 -4.82 -13.30 -24.23
N VAL A 172 -5.83 -13.79 -23.53
CA VAL A 172 -5.59 -14.63 -22.35
C VAL A 172 -5.07 -15.99 -22.87
N ASP A 173 -4.29 -16.72 -22.06
CA ASP A 173 -3.66 -18.01 -22.42
C ASP A 173 -4.64 -19.10 -22.93
N ASP A 174 -5.95 -18.85 -22.95
CA ASP A 174 -6.96 -19.72 -23.56
C ASP A 174 -7.08 -19.55 -25.09
N GLY A 175 -6.36 -18.60 -25.70
CA GLY A 175 -6.26 -18.45 -27.16
C GLY A 175 -7.51 -17.91 -27.85
N GLU A 176 -8.61 -17.72 -27.12
CA GLU A 176 -9.89 -17.27 -27.68
C GLU A 176 -10.40 -15.98 -27.01
N SER A 177 -10.07 -15.69 -25.74
CA SER A 177 -10.62 -14.51 -25.05
C SER A 177 -9.70 -13.27 -25.12
N ILE A 178 -10.27 -12.12 -25.49
CA ILE A 178 -9.65 -10.80 -25.33
C ILE A 178 -10.38 -10.07 -24.20
N LYS A 179 -9.67 -9.69 -23.14
CA LYS A 179 -10.26 -8.85 -22.07
C LYS A 179 -10.25 -7.39 -22.49
N GLY A 180 -11.40 -6.84 -22.84
CA GLY A 180 -11.56 -5.42 -23.15
C GLY A 180 -11.85 -4.55 -21.92
N THR A 181 -11.45 -3.28 -21.95
CA THR A 181 -11.93 -2.24 -21.04
C THR A 181 -12.86 -1.29 -21.79
N SER A 182 -13.90 -0.82 -21.11
CA SER A 182 -14.89 0.09 -21.68
C SER A 182 -15.22 1.26 -20.73
N ILE A 183 -15.75 2.34 -21.30
CA ILE A 183 -16.29 3.51 -20.60
C ILE A 183 -17.80 3.38 -20.53
N ALA A 184 -18.37 3.52 -19.34
CA ALA A 184 -19.82 3.49 -19.14
C ALA A 184 -20.57 4.62 -19.89
N SER A 185 -21.71 4.28 -20.50
CA SER A 185 -22.59 5.24 -21.20
C SER A 185 -23.09 6.39 -20.31
N ASN A 186 -23.25 6.18 -19.00
CA ASN A 186 -23.63 7.25 -18.08
C ASN A 186 -22.59 8.38 -17.95
N LEU A 187 -21.31 8.10 -18.20
CA LEU A 187 -20.29 9.15 -18.25
C LEU A 187 -20.48 10.00 -19.50
N LEU A 188 -20.73 9.36 -20.65
CA LEU A 188 -21.09 10.06 -21.88
C LEU A 188 -22.35 10.91 -21.70
N LYS A 189 -23.39 10.39 -21.04
CA LYS A 189 -24.60 11.17 -20.74
C LYS A 189 -24.27 12.46 -19.98
N SER A 190 -23.42 12.34 -18.94
CA SER A 190 -23.01 13.49 -18.13
C SER A 190 -22.19 14.49 -18.95
N LEU A 191 -21.33 13.99 -19.85
CA LEU A 191 -20.51 14.82 -20.73
C LEU A 191 -21.35 15.57 -21.79
N LEU A 192 -22.43 14.96 -22.29
CA LEU A 192 -23.34 15.60 -23.25
C LEU A 192 -24.25 16.65 -22.60
N ASP A 193 -24.52 16.55 -21.30
CA ASP A 193 -25.28 17.54 -20.53
C ASP A 193 -24.45 18.83 -20.30
N GLU A 194 -23.13 18.78 -20.47
CA GLU A 194 -22.25 19.95 -20.36
C GLU A 194 -22.32 20.80 -21.63
N THR A 195 -22.59 22.10 -21.47
CA THR A 195 -22.56 23.06 -22.58
C THR A 195 -21.14 23.57 -22.78
N ASN A 196 -20.51 23.19 -23.88
CA ASN A 196 -19.16 23.59 -24.23
C ASN A 196 -19.14 24.24 -25.62
N GLU A 197 -18.35 25.31 -25.77
CA GLU A 197 -18.07 25.87 -27.09
C GLU A 197 -17.20 24.88 -27.88
N MET A 198 -17.52 24.71 -29.17
CA MET A 198 -16.75 23.86 -30.06
C MET A 198 -15.34 24.42 -30.21
N GLU A 199 -14.34 23.56 -29.99
CA GLU A 199 -12.94 23.89 -30.22
C GLU A 199 -12.40 23.20 -31.48
N SER A 200 -11.47 23.85 -32.16
CA SER A 200 -10.78 23.23 -33.29
C SER A 200 -9.87 22.09 -32.82
N LEU A 201 -9.66 21.09 -33.68
CA LEU A 201 -8.75 19.97 -33.39
C LEU A 201 -7.31 20.44 -33.12
N ASP A 202 -6.85 21.52 -33.77
CA ASP A 202 -5.52 22.10 -33.54
C ASP A 202 -5.41 22.72 -32.14
N THR A 203 -6.44 23.47 -31.71
CA THR A 203 -6.51 24.06 -30.37
C THR A 203 -6.51 22.97 -29.29
N TRP A 204 -7.36 21.96 -29.44
CA TRP A 204 -7.49 20.87 -28.47
C TRP A 204 -6.17 20.09 -28.30
N GLN A 205 -5.46 19.82 -29.39
CA GLN A 205 -4.18 19.10 -29.34
C GLN A 205 -3.05 19.84 -28.64
N LYS A 206 -3.15 21.16 -28.48
CA LYS A 206 -2.15 21.96 -27.74
C LYS A 206 -2.25 21.80 -26.23
N ARG A 207 -3.28 21.11 -25.70
CA ARG A 207 -3.45 20.88 -24.27
C ARG A 207 -2.32 20.01 -23.70
N PRO A 208 -1.73 20.35 -22.54
CA PRO A 208 -0.59 19.61 -21.98
C PRO A 208 -0.85 18.12 -21.79
N ARG A 209 -2.07 17.74 -21.36
CA ARG A 209 -2.46 16.33 -21.17
C ARG A 209 -2.53 15.56 -22.49
N ILE A 210 -3.04 16.17 -23.55
CA ILE A 210 -3.09 15.57 -24.89
C ILE A 210 -1.68 15.44 -25.47
N GLN A 211 -0.84 16.47 -25.33
CA GLN A 211 0.55 16.42 -25.76
C GLN A 211 1.34 15.34 -25.00
N ALA A 212 1.14 15.22 -23.68
CA ALA A 212 1.77 14.19 -22.88
C ALA A 212 1.33 12.78 -23.30
N TYR A 213 0.05 12.60 -23.66
CA TYR A 213 -0.44 11.35 -24.21
C TYR A 213 0.26 10.98 -25.52
N VAL A 214 0.33 11.92 -26.47
CA VAL A 214 1.03 11.73 -27.77
C VAL A 214 2.48 11.31 -27.54
N LYS A 215 3.20 12.00 -26.65
CA LYS A 215 4.58 11.67 -26.28
C LYS A 215 4.70 10.26 -25.69
N SER A 216 3.76 9.85 -24.84
CA SER A 216 3.74 8.49 -24.30
C SER A 216 3.50 7.43 -25.37
N TYR A 217 2.71 7.73 -26.40
CA TYR A 217 2.46 6.82 -27.51
C TYR A 217 3.68 6.73 -28.45
N ASP A 218 4.30 7.87 -28.79
CA ASP A 218 5.55 7.89 -29.56
C ASP A 218 6.67 7.13 -28.85
N ALA A 219 6.72 7.20 -27.51
CA ALA A 219 7.63 6.40 -26.70
C ALA A 219 7.37 4.88 -26.85
N TYR A 220 6.10 4.47 -26.86
CA TYR A 220 5.72 3.08 -27.10
C TYR A 220 6.13 2.61 -28.50
N LEU A 221 5.88 3.41 -29.53
CA LEU A 221 6.31 3.09 -30.91
C LEU A 221 7.83 3.00 -31.02
N SER A 222 8.56 3.94 -30.44
CA SER A 222 10.04 3.92 -30.42
C SER A 222 10.55 2.63 -29.78
N ARG A 223 9.93 2.20 -28.67
CA ARG A 223 10.22 0.90 -28.03
C ARG A 223 9.95 -0.29 -28.95
N GLN A 224 8.84 -0.30 -29.70
CA GLN A 224 8.52 -1.40 -30.64
C GLN A 224 9.56 -1.49 -31.77
N HIS A 225 10.07 -0.35 -32.23
CA HIS A 225 11.16 -0.29 -33.22
C HIS A 225 12.55 -0.56 -32.61
N GLY A 226 12.64 -0.82 -31.31
CA GLY A 226 13.91 -1.10 -30.62
C GLY A 226 14.71 0.13 -30.19
N ASP A 227 14.22 1.35 -30.45
CA ASP A 227 14.86 2.58 -29.99
C ASP A 227 14.47 2.89 -28.54
N ILE A 228 15.16 2.21 -27.62
CA ILE A 228 14.92 2.35 -26.18
C ILE A 228 15.35 3.72 -25.65
N LYS A 229 16.37 4.35 -26.24
CA LYS A 229 16.87 5.65 -25.77
C LYS A 229 15.84 6.74 -26.08
N GLU A 230 15.32 6.74 -27.30
CA GLU A 230 14.27 7.66 -27.71
C GLU A 230 12.99 7.41 -26.91
N ALA A 231 12.61 6.15 -26.70
CA ALA A 231 11.47 5.81 -25.86
C ALA A 231 11.55 6.42 -24.46
N ILE A 232 12.71 6.37 -23.80
CA ILE A 232 12.89 6.98 -22.47
C ILE A 232 12.77 8.49 -22.54
N ALA A 233 13.39 9.14 -23.53
CA ALA A 233 13.32 10.60 -23.71
C ALA A 233 11.87 11.07 -23.91
N GLN A 234 11.11 10.36 -24.74
CA GLN A 234 9.70 10.66 -25.00
C GLN A 234 8.83 10.43 -23.75
N TYR A 235 9.10 9.40 -22.93
CA TYR A 235 8.44 9.24 -21.63
C TYR A 235 8.80 10.36 -20.64
N ASP A 236 10.04 10.84 -20.63
CA ASP A 236 10.46 11.96 -19.78
C ASP A 236 9.78 13.27 -20.20
N ASP A 237 9.64 13.52 -21.50
CA ASP A 237 8.89 14.66 -22.03
C ASP A 237 7.40 14.57 -21.68
N ALA A 238 6.79 13.38 -21.79
CA ALA A 238 5.41 13.15 -21.38
C ALA A 238 5.19 13.47 -19.89
N ILE A 239 6.10 13.03 -19.02
CA ILE A 239 6.05 13.32 -17.58
C ILE A 239 6.22 14.83 -17.31
N ARG A 240 7.07 15.52 -18.07
CA ARG A 240 7.26 16.97 -17.92
C ARG A 240 6.01 17.76 -18.31
N LEU A 241 5.33 17.33 -19.38
CA LEU A 241 4.10 17.95 -19.85
C LEU A 241 2.92 17.68 -18.92
N ASN A 242 2.83 16.46 -18.36
CA ASN A 242 1.81 16.11 -17.40
C ASN A 242 2.31 15.05 -16.38
N PRO A 243 2.72 15.47 -15.17
CA PRO A 243 3.26 14.57 -14.16
C PRO A 243 2.19 13.68 -13.49
N ASP A 244 0.90 13.92 -13.72
CA ASP A 244 -0.20 13.20 -13.09
C ASP A 244 -0.68 11.98 -13.90
N LEU A 245 -0.07 11.71 -15.07
CA LEU A 245 -0.38 10.55 -15.90
C LEU A 245 0.32 9.28 -15.39
N ALA A 246 -0.38 8.51 -14.55
CA ALA A 246 0.13 7.27 -13.96
C ALA A 246 0.62 6.25 -15.00
N ASP A 247 -0.03 6.16 -16.16
CA ASP A 247 0.28 5.18 -17.20
C ASP A 247 1.66 5.39 -17.82
N VAL A 248 2.09 6.65 -17.92
CA VAL A 248 3.42 7.01 -18.43
C VAL A 248 4.51 6.41 -17.55
N TYR A 249 4.34 6.50 -16.22
CA TYR A 249 5.26 5.87 -15.29
C TYR A 249 5.21 4.33 -15.37
N ILE A 250 4.05 3.70 -15.56
CA ILE A 250 3.95 2.25 -15.71
C ILE A 250 4.69 1.77 -16.97
N ASN A 251 4.46 2.45 -18.08
CA ASN A 251 5.07 2.12 -19.36
C ASN A 251 6.59 2.33 -19.32
N ARG A 252 7.04 3.45 -18.76
CA ARG A 252 8.46 3.69 -18.52
C ARG A 252 9.08 2.69 -17.54
N ALA A 253 8.37 2.28 -16.49
CA ALA A 253 8.83 1.24 -15.58
C ALA A 253 9.09 -0.07 -16.34
N SER A 254 8.20 -0.48 -17.25
CA SER A 254 8.41 -1.66 -18.09
C SER A 254 9.73 -1.60 -18.88
N VAL A 255 10.08 -0.42 -19.41
CA VAL A 255 11.38 -0.21 -20.10
C VAL A 255 12.56 -0.28 -19.14
N MET A 256 12.44 0.34 -17.96
CA MET A 256 13.50 0.27 -16.94
C MET A 256 13.72 -1.18 -16.46
N PHE A 257 12.64 -1.97 -16.39
CA PHE A 257 12.73 -3.38 -16.05
C PHE A 257 13.53 -4.19 -17.09
N SER A 258 13.29 -3.97 -18.38
CA SER A 258 14.03 -4.66 -19.45
C SER A 258 15.50 -4.23 -19.53
N LEU A 259 15.81 -3.00 -19.13
CA LEU A 259 17.19 -2.51 -19.03
C LEU A 259 17.91 -2.92 -17.74
N GLU A 260 17.26 -3.72 -16.89
CA GLU A 260 17.74 -4.07 -15.55
C GLU A 260 18.02 -2.87 -14.63
N LYS A 261 17.43 -1.71 -14.96
CA LYS A 261 17.45 -0.47 -14.20
C LYS A 261 16.46 -0.55 -13.03
N ARG A 262 16.83 -1.35 -12.02
CA ARG A 262 15.93 -1.78 -10.94
C ARG A 262 15.45 -0.62 -10.06
N ASP A 263 16.29 0.37 -9.81
CA ASP A 263 15.96 1.55 -9.01
C ASP A 263 14.95 2.45 -9.75
N GLU A 264 15.21 2.75 -11.03
CA GLU A 264 14.27 3.54 -11.84
C GLU A 264 12.95 2.80 -12.07
N TYR A 265 12.97 1.47 -12.25
CA TYR A 265 11.76 0.63 -12.31
C TYR A 265 10.88 0.80 -11.07
N PHE A 266 11.49 0.74 -9.89
CA PHE A 266 10.78 0.86 -8.62
C PHE A 266 10.21 2.26 -8.42
N LEU A 267 11.00 3.32 -8.69
CA LEU A 267 10.56 4.71 -8.56
C LEU A 267 9.38 5.03 -9.48
N ASN A 268 9.43 4.57 -10.73
CA ASN A 268 8.32 4.74 -11.67
C ASN A 268 7.07 3.98 -11.21
N THR A 269 7.23 2.72 -10.78
CA THR A 269 6.10 1.93 -10.22
C THR A 269 5.48 2.59 -8.99
N LEU A 270 6.30 3.18 -8.11
CA LEU A 270 5.85 3.92 -6.92
C LEU A 270 5.09 5.20 -7.28
N SER A 271 5.60 5.94 -8.25
CA SER A 271 4.95 7.17 -8.74
C SER A 271 3.56 6.87 -9.33
N ALA A 272 3.46 5.84 -10.17
CA ALA A 272 2.18 5.38 -10.72
C ALA A 272 1.14 5.03 -9.65
N HIS A 273 1.54 4.25 -8.63
CA HIS A 273 0.64 3.86 -7.55
C HIS A 273 0.17 5.05 -6.70
N LYS A 274 1.07 6.00 -6.41
CA LYS A 274 0.72 7.22 -5.67
C LYS A 274 -0.38 7.99 -6.40
N LEU A 275 -0.24 8.14 -7.73
CA LEU A 275 -1.20 8.84 -8.57
C LEU A 275 -2.56 8.12 -8.63
N ARG A 276 -2.56 6.80 -8.81
CA ARG A 276 -3.80 6.01 -8.88
C ARG A 276 -4.52 5.83 -7.53
N ARG A 277 -3.89 6.22 -6.41
CA ARG A 277 -4.37 5.94 -5.04
C ARG A 277 -4.70 4.46 -4.80
N GLU A 278 -4.13 3.58 -5.62
CA GLU A 278 -4.30 2.13 -5.49
C GLU A 278 -3.56 1.63 -4.25
N ARG A 279 -4.08 0.58 -3.60
CA ARG A 279 -3.33 -0.12 -2.56
C ARG A 279 -2.02 -0.58 -3.18
N PHE A 280 -0.90 -0.10 -2.62
CA PHE A 280 0.43 -0.50 -3.06
C PHE A 280 0.54 -2.02 -3.05
N SER A 281 0.69 -2.64 -4.22
CA SER A 281 0.74 -4.09 -4.31
C SER A 281 2.02 -4.59 -3.67
N LEU A 282 1.87 -5.18 -2.48
CA LEU A 282 2.98 -5.69 -1.66
C LEU A 282 3.85 -6.70 -2.42
N SER A 283 3.32 -7.37 -3.45
CA SER A 283 4.10 -8.27 -4.31
C SER A 283 5.20 -7.54 -5.08
N ARG A 284 4.96 -6.32 -5.56
CA ARG A 284 5.94 -5.52 -6.31
C ARG A 284 7.04 -4.96 -5.41
N ILE A 285 6.71 -4.53 -4.19
CA ILE A 285 7.70 -4.16 -3.15
C ILE A 285 8.58 -5.36 -2.82
N GLY A 286 7.97 -6.53 -2.57
CA GLY A 286 8.75 -7.71 -2.23
C GLY A 286 9.62 -8.23 -3.37
N LEU A 287 9.28 -7.95 -4.63
CA LEU A 287 10.12 -8.27 -5.79
C LEU A 287 11.37 -7.37 -5.82
N PHE A 288 11.19 -6.05 -5.70
CA PHE A 288 12.31 -5.10 -5.61
C PHE A 288 13.22 -5.42 -4.42
N PHE A 289 12.64 -5.55 -3.22
CA PHE A 289 13.45 -5.84 -2.05
C PHE A 289 14.00 -7.26 -2.04
N SER A 290 13.36 -8.26 -2.66
CA SER A 290 13.93 -9.61 -2.78
C SER A 290 15.21 -9.63 -3.63
N TRP A 291 15.29 -8.76 -4.64
CA TRP A 291 16.46 -8.57 -5.48
C TRP A 291 17.60 -7.83 -4.76
N HIS A 292 17.26 -6.89 -3.87
CA HIS A 292 18.23 -6.10 -3.12
C HIS A 292 18.46 -6.58 -1.67
N ILE A 293 18.03 -7.80 -1.29
CA ILE A 293 18.17 -8.40 0.06
C ILE A 293 19.59 -8.32 0.62
N ARG A 294 20.61 -8.29 -0.24
CA ARG A 294 22.02 -8.22 0.17
C ARG A 294 22.43 -6.87 0.78
N PHE A 295 21.61 -5.82 0.66
CA PHE A 295 22.05 -4.43 0.84
C PHE A 295 21.41 -3.68 2.02
N ILE A 296 20.63 -4.34 2.89
CA ILE A 296 20.04 -3.71 4.10
C ILE A 296 21.11 -3.11 5.04
N ARG A 297 22.41 -3.40 4.84
CA ARG A 297 23.53 -2.82 5.60
C ARG A 297 24.50 -1.91 4.81
N CYS A 298 24.32 -1.66 3.52
CA CYS A 298 25.36 -0.97 2.72
C CYS A 298 25.17 0.54 2.60
N SER A 299 26.24 1.29 2.87
CA SER A 299 26.39 2.75 2.77
C SER A 299 26.08 3.34 1.38
N LEU A 300 26.23 2.56 0.30
CA LEU A 300 25.84 2.92 -1.08
C LEU A 300 24.32 3.14 -1.25
N VAL A 301 23.48 2.56 -0.37
CA VAL A 301 22.02 2.73 -0.38
C VAL A 301 21.58 3.97 0.42
N SER A 302 22.47 4.64 1.15
CA SER A 302 22.08 5.72 2.07
C SER A 302 21.45 6.94 1.38
N GLY A 303 21.83 7.21 0.12
CA GLY A 303 21.20 8.26 -0.71
C GLY A 303 19.78 7.86 -1.14
N PHE A 304 19.62 6.62 -1.60
CA PHE A 304 18.33 6.06 -2.00
C PHE A 304 17.36 5.91 -0.81
N GLN A 305 17.84 5.44 0.35
CA GLN A 305 17.05 5.38 1.59
C GLN A 305 16.63 6.79 2.05
N ARG A 306 17.50 7.79 1.93
CA ARG A 306 17.14 9.19 2.21
C ARG A 306 16.08 9.71 1.25
N LEU A 307 16.22 9.42 -0.04
CA LEU A 307 15.26 9.83 -1.06
C LEU A 307 13.90 9.17 -0.83
N LEU A 308 13.87 7.86 -0.59
CA LEU A 308 12.66 7.11 -0.22
C LEU A 308 12.03 7.68 1.06
N ARG A 309 12.82 7.89 2.11
CA ARG A 309 12.34 8.46 3.38
C ARG A 309 11.73 9.84 3.19
N LYS A 310 12.30 10.68 2.30
CA LYS A 310 11.70 11.96 1.89
C LYS A 310 10.40 11.79 1.10
N LEU A 311 10.35 10.82 0.17
CA LEU A 311 9.21 10.60 -0.72
C LEU A 311 7.98 10.01 -0.01
N VAL A 312 8.17 9.10 0.95
CA VAL A 312 7.05 8.41 1.63
C VAL A 312 6.76 8.95 3.04
N GLY A 313 7.64 9.79 3.59
CA GLY A 313 7.59 10.28 4.97
C GLY A 313 8.10 9.27 6.00
N GLU A 314 8.57 9.75 7.16
CA GLU A 314 9.30 8.93 8.13
C GLU A 314 8.52 7.71 8.64
N GLY A 315 7.26 7.88 9.05
CA GLY A 315 6.51 6.73 9.57
C GLY A 315 6.19 5.68 8.50
N THR A 316 5.98 6.07 7.24
CA THR A 316 5.74 5.11 6.13
C THR A 316 7.04 4.39 5.74
N TRP A 317 8.18 5.07 5.89
CA TRP A 317 9.50 4.49 5.67
C TRP A 317 9.77 3.31 6.62
N PHE A 318 9.56 3.50 7.92
CA PHE A 318 9.77 2.45 8.91
C PHE A 318 8.79 1.28 8.71
N GLU A 319 7.56 1.53 8.26
CA GLU A 319 6.62 0.47 7.92
C GLU A 319 7.11 -0.38 6.73
N VAL A 320 7.60 0.27 5.66
CA VAL A 320 8.18 -0.43 4.51
C VAL A 320 9.37 -1.27 4.94
N GLN A 321 10.27 -0.74 5.79
CA GLN A 321 11.40 -1.47 6.33
C GLN A 321 10.97 -2.71 7.11
N ALA A 322 10.01 -2.57 8.02
CA ALA A 322 9.50 -3.66 8.83
C ALA A 322 8.89 -4.77 7.95
N GLN A 323 8.09 -4.42 6.94
CA GLN A 323 7.47 -5.40 6.03
C GLN A 323 8.48 -6.12 5.13
N VAL A 324 9.53 -5.41 4.67
CA VAL A 324 10.62 -6.01 3.88
C VAL A 324 11.39 -7.02 4.71
N ARG A 325 11.81 -6.62 5.91
CA ARG A 325 12.49 -7.51 6.84
C ARG A 325 11.61 -8.71 7.21
N PHE A 326 10.30 -8.50 7.30
CA PHE A 326 9.35 -9.57 7.58
C PHE A 326 9.31 -10.64 6.47
N ARG A 327 9.33 -10.22 5.20
CA ARG A 327 9.48 -11.16 4.06
C ARG A 327 10.83 -11.87 4.08
N LEU A 328 11.90 -11.15 4.42
CA LEU A 328 13.23 -11.74 4.57
C LEU A 328 13.25 -12.81 5.66
N CYS A 329 12.59 -12.58 6.80
CA CYS A 329 12.43 -13.59 7.86
C CYS A 329 11.79 -14.87 7.32
N LYS A 330 10.65 -14.77 6.61
CA LYS A 330 9.98 -15.94 6.01
C LYS A 330 10.89 -16.72 5.07
N MET A 331 11.63 -16.02 4.20
CA MET A 331 12.58 -16.66 3.29
C MET A 331 13.74 -17.35 4.03
N ARG A 332 14.26 -16.73 5.11
CA ARG A 332 15.36 -17.29 5.90
C ARG A 332 14.91 -18.48 6.74
N ILE A 333 13.68 -18.46 7.25
CA ILE A 333 13.03 -19.61 7.92
C ILE A 333 12.92 -20.78 6.92
N ALA A 334 12.40 -20.53 5.71
CA ALA A 334 12.29 -21.55 4.67
C ALA A 334 13.66 -22.17 4.29
N LYS A 335 14.75 -21.38 4.40
CA LYS A 335 16.13 -21.83 4.15
C LYS A 335 16.83 -22.40 5.40
N GLY A 336 16.13 -22.60 6.52
CA GLY A 336 16.71 -23.12 7.76
C GLY A 336 17.70 -22.19 8.48
N LYS A 337 17.86 -20.93 8.01
CA LYS A 337 18.81 -19.94 8.55
C LYS A 337 18.26 -19.22 9.77
N ILE A 338 17.93 -20.00 10.79
CA ILE A 338 17.21 -19.54 11.98
C ILE A 338 18.00 -18.51 12.81
N SER A 339 19.33 -18.54 12.79
CA SER A 339 20.16 -17.52 13.48
C SER A 339 20.00 -16.12 12.89
N ASP A 340 19.95 -16.01 11.57
CA ASP A 340 19.81 -14.73 10.87
C ASP A 340 18.42 -14.12 11.13
N VAL A 341 17.41 -14.98 11.25
CA VAL A 341 16.01 -14.61 11.51
C VAL A 341 15.86 -13.85 12.84
N LEU A 342 16.64 -14.23 13.86
CA LEU A 342 16.56 -13.60 15.18
C LEU A 342 16.99 -12.12 15.15
N ASN A 343 18.08 -11.81 14.46
CA ASN A 343 18.57 -10.44 14.29
C ASN A 343 17.62 -9.60 13.43
N ILE A 344 16.98 -10.22 12.43
CA ILE A 344 16.01 -9.55 11.58
C ILE A 344 14.75 -9.22 12.38
N TYR A 345 14.27 -10.10 13.26
CA TYR A 345 13.15 -9.80 14.15
C TYR A 345 13.42 -8.66 15.11
N GLN A 346 14.63 -8.57 15.66
CA GLN A 346 15.00 -7.42 16.48
C GLN A 346 14.82 -6.11 15.69
N ALA A 347 15.32 -6.06 14.46
CA ALA A 347 15.22 -4.86 13.66
C ALA A 347 13.78 -4.55 13.18
N ILE A 348 12.95 -5.58 12.95
CA ILE A 348 11.51 -5.38 12.68
C ILE A 348 10.82 -4.70 13.86
N ILE A 349 11.14 -5.13 15.08
CA ILE A 349 10.60 -4.57 16.32
C ILE A 349 11.06 -3.11 16.47
N ASP A 350 12.33 -2.82 16.20
CA ASP A 350 12.88 -1.46 16.25
C ASP A 350 12.19 -0.56 15.21
N ASP A 351 12.04 -1.03 13.96
CA ASP A 351 11.35 -0.29 12.89
C ASP A 351 9.89 0.03 13.29
N PHE A 352 9.14 -0.94 13.83
CA PHE A 352 7.75 -0.69 14.26
C PHE A 352 7.66 0.27 15.47
N THR A 353 8.65 0.24 16.36
CA THR A 353 8.75 1.21 17.46
C THR A 353 8.87 2.62 16.89
N GLU A 354 9.68 2.80 15.85
CA GLU A 354 9.84 4.10 15.19
C GLU A 354 8.60 4.56 14.42
N VAL A 355 7.84 3.65 13.77
CA VAL A 355 6.54 3.97 13.16
C VAL A 355 5.61 4.62 14.17
N ILE A 356 5.56 4.07 15.39
CA ILE A 356 4.67 4.53 16.45
C ILE A 356 5.06 5.91 16.94
N ASN A 357 6.37 6.16 17.09
CA ASN A 357 6.89 7.45 17.56
C ASN A 357 6.64 8.61 16.57
N HIS A 358 6.47 8.32 15.28
CA HIS A 358 6.46 9.32 14.21
C HIS A 358 5.09 9.54 13.52
N LYS A 359 3.97 8.97 14.02
CA LYS A 359 2.65 9.06 13.34
C LYS A 359 1.57 9.81 14.15
N PRO A 360 0.81 10.74 13.51
CA PRO A 360 -0.28 11.49 14.14
C PRO A 360 -1.50 10.60 14.47
N ILE A 361 -2.31 11.05 15.44
CA ILE A 361 -3.39 10.29 16.10
C ILE A 361 -4.47 9.76 15.14
N GLU A 362 -4.80 10.53 14.11
CA GLU A 362 -5.93 10.24 13.21
C GLU A 362 -5.66 9.07 12.23
N GLU A 363 -4.40 8.87 11.84
CA GLU A 363 -3.98 7.73 11.01
C GLU A 363 -3.74 6.46 11.83
N LYS A 364 -3.64 6.56 13.17
CA LYS A 364 -3.22 5.45 14.04
C LYS A 364 -4.08 4.21 13.86
N ARG A 365 -5.40 4.33 13.67
CA ARG A 365 -6.30 3.15 13.68
C ARG A 365 -5.98 2.11 12.59
N LYS A 366 -5.61 2.57 11.39
CA LYS A 366 -5.22 1.68 10.27
C LYS A 366 -3.87 1.01 10.54
N TYR A 367 -2.90 1.79 11.01
CA TYR A 367 -1.56 1.30 11.33
C TYR A 367 -1.52 0.43 12.58
N LEU A 368 -2.42 0.67 13.54
CA LEU A 368 -2.64 -0.13 14.73
C LEU A 368 -3.02 -1.56 14.35
N TYR A 369 -3.90 -1.72 13.35
CA TYR A 369 -4.26 -3.04 12.84
C TYR A 369 -3.08 -3.74 12.17
N ALA A 370 -2.33 -3.02 11.33
CA ALA A 370 -1.15 -3.56 10.64
C ALA A 370 -0.04 -3.98 11.65
N ALA A 371 0.26 -3.11 12.60
CA ALA A 371 1.24 -3.37 13.66
C ALA A 371 0.84 -4.59 14.51
N ARG A 372 -0.43 -4.67 14.97
CA ARG A 372 -0.97 -5.84 15.69
C ARG A 372 -0.77 -7.13 14.91
N ARG A 373 -1.11 -7.10 13.62
CA ARG A 373 -0.95 -8.26 12.74
C ARG A 373 0.53 -8.68 12.68
N SER A 374 1.43 -7.73 12.49
CA SER A 374 2.87 -8.00 12.40
C SER A 374 3.48 -8.52 13.70
N TYR A 375 3.11 -7.96 14.86
CA TYR A 375 3.56 -8.48 16.16
C TYR A 375 3.08 -9.91 16.38
N LYS A 376 1.80 -10.19 16.11
CA LYS A 376 1.25 -11.55 16.19
C LYS A 376 2.00 -12.51 15.27
N GLU A 377 2.26 -12.10 14.03
CA GLU A 377 2.97 -12.94 13.07
C GLU A 377 4.43 -13.20 13.48
N ALA A 378 5.12 -12.20 14.03
CA ALA A 378 6.46 -12.37 14.59
C ALA A 378 6.48 -13.36 15.77
N ILE A 379 5.52 -13.25 16.70
CA ILE A 379 5.38 -14.18 17.84
C ILE A 379 5.07 -15.60 17.36
N THR A 380 4.20 -15.77 16.37
CA THR A 380 3.88 -17.08 15.77
C THR A 380 5.13 -17.70 15.16
N ASN A 381 5.85 -16.97 14.31
CA ASN A 381 7.05 -17.49 13.66
C ASN A 381 8.15 -17.86 14.68
N LEU A 382 8.35 -17.05 15.73
CA LEU A 382 9.28 -17.37 16.82
C LEU A 382 8.83 -18.61 17.60
N SER A 383 7.52 -18.81 17.75
CA SER A 383 6.97 -20.02 18.36
C SER A 383 7.25 -21.25 17.50
N ASP A 384 7.16 -21.15 16.18
CA ASP A 384 7.49 -22.25 15.28
C ASP A 384 8.99 -22.57 15.29
N VAL A 385 9.85 -21.55 15.38
CA VAL A 385 11.29 -21.73 15.62
C VAL A 385 11.55 -22.47 16.94
N ILE A 386 10.81 -22.15 18.01
CA ILE A 386 10.91 -22.83 19.30
C ILE A 386 10.47 -24.30 19.18
N LYS A 387 9.38 -24.59 18.48
CA LYS A 387 8.94 -25.97 18.23
C LYS A 387 10.02 -26.79 17.51
N GLN A 388 10.68 -26.19 16.52
CA GLN A 388 11.76 -26.86 15.77
C GLN A 388 13.05 -27.00 16.59
N LYS A 389 13.36 -26.03 17.45
CA LYS A 389 14.62 -25.97 18.23
C LYS A 389 14.33 -25.65 19.71
N PRO A 390 13.73 -26.59 20.46
CA PRO A 390 13.23 -26.30 21.82
C PRO A 390 14.34 -26.06 22.84
N LYS A 391 15.57 -26.52 22.59
CA LYS A 391 16.72 -26.27 23.47
C LYS A 391 17.37 -24.89 23.26
N ARG A 392 16.95 -24.13 22.24
CA ARG A 392 17.59 -22.86 21.88
C ARG A 392 17.07 -21.70 22.72
N ALA A 393 17.82 -21.33 23.76
CA ALA A 393 17.43 -20.31 24.73
C ALA A 393 17.11 -18.93 24.10
N MET A 394 17.90 -18.49 23.11
CA MET A 394 17.68 -17.21 22.43
C MET A 394 16.31 -17.09 21.75
N SER A 395 15.73 -18.20 21.28
CA SER A 395 14.42 -18.16 20.63
C SER A 395 13.33 -17.72 21.61
N TYR A 396 13.42 -18.18 22.86
CA TYR A 396 12.53 -17.76 23.95
C TYR A 396 12.78 -16.30 24.31
N TYR A 397 14.05 -15.88 24.45
CA TYR A 397 14.40 -14.48 24.71
C TYR A 397 13.77 -13.51 23.68
N HIS A 398 13.94 -13.77 22.38
CA HIS A 398 13.39 -12.89 21.35
C HIS A 398 11.85 -12.91 21.32
N ARG A 399 11.22 -14.06 21.60
CA ARG A 399 9.75 -14.14 21.69
C ARG A 399 9.23 -13.39 22.91
N GLY A 400 9.91 -13.48 24.05
CA GLY A 400 9.63 -12.69 25.24
C GLY A 400 9.70 -11.20 24.96
N LYS A 401 10.77 -10.74 24.30
CA LYS A 401 10.93 -9.33 23.92
C LYS A 401 9.82 -8.85 22.97
N ALA A 402 9.47 -9.65 21.97
CA ALA A 402 8.38 -9.33 21.05
C ALA A 402 7.02 -9.22 21.78
N LYS A 403 6.74 -10.14 22.71
CA LYS A 403 5.54 -10.11 23.54
C LYS A 403 5.52 -8.90 24.47
N TYR A 404 6.64 -8.55 25.09
CA TYR A 404 6.75 -7.41 26.01
C TYR A 404 6.35 -6.11 25.30
N ILE A 405 6.99 -5.84 24.16
CA ILE A 405 6.75 -4.63 23.37
C ILE A 405 5.32 -4.61 22.83
N PHE A 406 4.81 -5.78 22.41
CA PHE A 406 3.41 -5.87 22.01
C PHE A 406 2.45 -5.63 23.19
N GLY A 407 2.83 -6.04 24.41
CA GLY A 407 2.09 -5.79 25.64
C GLY A 407 2.02 -4.30 26.00
N GLU A 408 3.16 -3.60 25.93
CA GLU A 408 3.24 -2.14 26.11
C GLU A 408 2.34 -1.43 25.10
N PHE A 409 2.42 -1.86 23.83
CA PHE A 409 1.58 -1.36 22.76
C PHE A 409 0.08 -1.58 23.07
N GLU A 410 -0.35 -2.78 23.48
CA GLU A 410 -1.76 -3.02 23.80
C GLU A 410 -2.21 -2.24 25.05
N SER A 411 -1.32 -2.07 26.04
CA SER A 411 -1.58 -1.30 27.26
C SER A 411 -1.84 0.18 26.94
N GLN A 412 -0.96 0.81 26.16
CA GLN A 412 -1.12 2.21 25.70
C GLN A 412 -2.42 2.42 24.91
N HIS A 413 -2.89 1.39 24.21
CA HIS A 413 -4.12 1.43 23.42
C HIS A 413 -5.32 0.83 24.16
N LYS A 414 -5.27 0.81 25.49
CA LYS A 414 -6.36 0.41 26.42
C LYS A 414 -6.87 -1.03 26.24
N ASN A 415 -6.09 -1.91 25.61
CA ASN A 415 -6.38 -3.33 25.52
C ASN A 415 -5.67 -4.10 26.65
N LEU A 416 -6.08 -3.80 27.88
CA LEU A 416 -5.40 -4.24 29.10
C LEU A 416 -5.40 -5.78 29.24
N LYS A 417 -6.46 -6.46 28.79
CA LYS A 417 -6.58 -7.92 28.87
C LYS A 417 -5.52 -8.61 28.01
N GLU A 418 -5.31 -8.15 26.77
CA GLU A 418 -4.27 -8.72 25.92
C GLU A 418 -2.87 -8.33 26.42
N ALA A 419 -2.68 -7.09 26.90
CA ALA A 419 -1.43 -6.65 27.50
C ALA A 419 -1.00 -7.56 28.67
N GLN A 420 -1.91 -7.87 29.61
CA GLN A 420 -1.62 -8.79 30.72
C GLN A 420 -1.21 -10.19 30.24
N LYS A 421 -1.93 -10.73 29.26
CA LYS A 421 -1.60 -12.04 28.67
C LYS A 421 -0.19 -12.02 28.04
N LEU A 422 0.16 -10.93 27.37
CA LEU A 422 1.47 -10.75 26.75
C LEU A 422 2.58 -10.60 27.79
N TYR A 423 2.36 -9.86 28.88
CA TYR A 423 3.33 -9.75 29.98
C TYR A 423 3.53 -11.09 30.71
N ARG A 424 2.47 -11.84 31.01
CA ARG A 424 2.60 -13.22 31.53
C ARG A 424 3.39 -14.10 30.58
N GLY A 425 3.07 -14.04 29.28
CA GLY A 425 3.79 -14.77 28.25
C GLY A 425 5.25 -14.35 28.07
N THR A 426 5.58 -13.10 28.41
CA THR A 426 6.94 -12.53 28.41
C THR A 426 7.76 -13.11 29.56
N ILE A 427 7.20 -13.07 30.77
CA ILE A 427 7.84 -13.63 31.98
C ILE A 427 8.17 -15.10 31.74
N ASN A 428 7.19 -15.89 31.28
CA ASN A 428 7.40 -17.31 30.99
C ASN A 428 8.51 -17.54 29.96
N ASP A 429 8.56 -16.74 28.89
CA ASP A 429 9.60 -16.90 27.85
C ASP A 429 10.99 -16.57 28.39
N TYR A 430 11.14 -15.52 29.17
CA TYR A 430 12.44 -15.18 29.75
C TYR A 430 12.87 -16.20 30.82
N SER A 431 11.96 -16.69 31.66
CA SER A 431 12.24 -17.79 32.59
C SER A 431 12.69 -19.04 31.84
N GLU A 432 12.02 -19.38 30.73
CA GLU A 432 12.43 -20.51 29.88
C GLU A 432 13.80 -20.29 29.22
N ALA A 433 14.16 -19.04 28.89
CA ALA A 433 15.48 -18.70 28.39
C ALA A 433 16.56 -18.91 29.47
N ILE A 434 16.30 -18.49 30.71
CA ILE A 434 17.19 -18.71 31.87
C ILE A 434 17.35 -20.21 32.15
N ASN A 435 16.24 -20.97 32.19
CA ASN A 435 16.25 -22.43 32.38
C ASN A 435 17.12 -23.16 31.34
N ARG A 436 17.26 -22.59 30.13
CA ARG A 436 18.13 -23.09 29.06
C ARG A 436 19.54 -22.52 29.11
N LYS A 437 19.98 -22.05 30.28
CA LYS A 437 21.32 -21.53 30.56
C LYS A 437 21.68 -20.31 29.71
N LEU A 438 20.70 -19.48 29.30
CA LEU A 438 21.03 -18.21 28.67
C LEU A 438 21.68 -17.31 29.71
N LYS A 439 22.96 -17.01 29.48
CA LYS A 439 23.78 -16.20 30.38
C LYS A 439 23.60 -14.72 30.06
N GLY A 440 23.03 -13.95 30.98
CA GLY A 440 22.95 -12.49 30.84
C GLY A 440 22.08 -11.81 31.89
N LEU A 441 22.69 -10.90 32.67
CA LEU A 441 22.01 -10.05 33.65
C LEU A 441 20.86 -9.23 33.05
N TYR A 442 20.96 -8.86 31.76
CA TYR A 442 19.94 -8.08 31.06
C TYR A 442 18.56 -8.78 31.01
N ILE A 443 18.50 -10.11 31.11
CA ILE A 443 17.25 -10.87 31.07
C ILE A 443 16.43 -10.64 32.34
N TYR A 444 17.09 -10.59 33.50
CA TYR A 444 16.46 -10.29 34.78
C TYR A 444 15.85 -8.89 34.81
N ASN A 445 16.54 -7.91 34.20
CA ASN A 445 15.98 -6.58 33.99
C ASN A 445 14.67 -6.64 33.18
N HIS A 446 14.63 -7.38 32.07
CA HIS A 446 13.42 -7.50 31.25
C HIS A 446 12.29 -8.27 31.95
N ILE A 447 12.60 -9.31 32.73
CA ILE A 447 11.61 -10.01 33.57
C ILE A 447 11.03 -9.03 34.60
N GLY A 448 11.90 -8.27 35.28
CA GLY A 448 11.50 -7.27 36.27
C GLY A 448 10.55 -6.23 35.68
N GLN A 449 10.87 -5.69 34.49
CA GLN A 449 10.00 -4.77 33.76
C GLN A 449 8.63 -5.39 33.44
N ALA A 450 8.61 -6.61 32.93
CA ALA A 450 7.35 -7.29 32.60
C ALA A 450 6.50 -7.60 33.85
N LYS A 451 7.13 -8.01 34.96
CA LYS A 451 6.48 -8.23 36.25
C LYS A 451 5.91 -6.93 36.81
N HIS A 452 6.66 -5.83 36.76
CA HIS A 452 6.22 -4.52 37.22
C HIS A 452 4.98 -4.05 36.46
N GLN A 453 5.01 -4.13 35.13
CA GLN A 453 3.87 -3.72 34.29
C GLN A 453 2.63 -4.57 34.56
N LEU A 454 2.82 -5.88 34.75
CA LEU A 454 1.73 -6.78 35.13
C LEU A 454 1.19 -6.45 36.54
N ALA A 455 2.06 -6.17 37.50
CA ALA A 455 1.69 -5.82 38.87
C ALA A 455 0.90 -4.50 38.91
N HIS A 456 1.37 -3.48 38.19
CA HIS A 456 0.67 -2.21 38.06
C HIS A 456 -0.73 -2.39 37.46
N LEU A 457 -0.86 -3.14 36.36
CA LEU A 457 -2.17 -3.44 35.77
C LEU A 457 -3.09 -4.25 36.69
N LYS A 458 -2.52 -5.08 37.58
CA LYS A 458 -3.27 -5.86 38.58
C LYS A 458 -3.75 -5.01 39.73
N SER A 459 -2.90 -4.12 40.23
CA SER A 459 -3.26 -3.12 41.25
C SER A 459 -4.42 -2.25 40.77
N GLN A 460 -4.35 -1.74 39.53
CA GLN A 460 -5.43 -0.96 38.90
C GLN A 460 -6.77 -1.71 38.79
N GLN A 461 -6.75 -3.05 38.83
CA GLN A 461 -7.96 -3.89 38.79
C GLN A 461 -8.46 -4.30 40.18
N GLY A 462 -7.81 -3.83 41.26
CA GLY A 462 -8.12 -4.23 42.64
C GLY A 462 -7.49 -5.57 43.06
N ASN A 463 -6.65 -6.19 42.22
CA ASN A 463 -5.96 -7.44 42.54
C ASN A 463 -4.63 -7.16 43.27
N THR A 464 -4.70 -6.49 44.42
CA THR A 464 -3.53 -5.99 45.17
C THR A 464 -2.60 -7.12 45.63
N GLU A 465 -3.14 -8.25 46.09
CA GLU A 465 -2.33 -9.39 46.54
C GLU A 465 -1.46 -9.98 45.41
N GLU A 466 -2.02 -10.20 44.22
CA GLU A 466 -1.26 -10.65 43.05
C GLU A 466 -0.17 -9.63 42.66
N ALA A 467 -0.45 -8.33 42.81
CA ALA A 467 0.52 -7.27 42.50
C ALA A 467 1.70 -7.29 43.50
N LEU A 468 1.43 -7.42 44.80
CA LEU A 468 2.46 -7.51 45.84
C LEU A 468 3.36 -8.74 45.65
N ILE A 469 2.77 -9.90 45.32
CA ILE A 469 3.52 -11.13 45.00
C ILE A 469 4.45 -10.88 43.80
N LEU A 470 3.98 -10.18 42.77
CA LEU A 470 4.80 -9.85 41.61
C LEU A 470 5.97 -8.92 41.98
N TYR A 471 5.76 -7.92 42.84
CA TYR A 471 6.83 -7.04 43.30
C TYR A 471 7.85 -7.78 44.17
N GLN A 472 7.41 -8.64 45.10
CA GLN A 472 8.31 -9.51 45.88
C GLN A 472 9.15 -10.42 44.98
N ASN A 473 8.54 -10.97 43.92
CA ASN A 473 9.23 -11.76 42.92
C ASN A 473 10.24 -10.96 42.09
N ILE A 474 10.11 -9.62 41.98
CA ILE A 474 11.14 -8.78 41.33
C ILE A 474 12.33 -8.63 42.27
N VAL A 475 12.08 -8.42 43.57
CA VAL A 475 13.13 -8.29 44.58
C VAL A 475 13.97 -9.58 44.64
N SER A 476 13.33 -10.73 44.82
CA SER A 476 14.00 -12.04 44.88
C SER A 476 14.82 -12.36 43.62
N ASP A 477 14.24 -12.16 42.43
CA ASP A 477 14.97 -12.37 41.17
C ASP A 477 16.18 -11.43 41.03
N SER A 478 16.04 -10.19 41.50
CA SER A 478 17.10 -9.17 41.43
C SER A 478 18.24 -9.50 42.40
N ASP A 479 17.91 -9.98 43.61
CA ASP A 479 18.90 -10.44 44.59
C ASP A 479 19.74 -11.58 44.02
N ALA A 480 19.08 -12.60 43.45
CA ALA A 480 19.76 -13.71 42.79
C ALA A 480 20.63 -13.25 41.61
N ALA A 481 20.17 -12.27 40.84
CA ALA A 481 20.93 -11.71 39.72
C ALA A 481 22.18 -10.95 40.20
N ILE A 482 22.06 -10.10 41.23
CA ILE A 482 23.17 -9.29 41.75
C ILE A 482 24.28 -10.15 42.36
N GLN A 483 23.92 -11.26 43.00
CA GLN A 483 24.86 -12.24 43.58
C GLN A 483 25.61 -13.06 42.52
N SER A 484 25.20 -13.01 41.26
CA SER A 484 25.92 -13.73 40.19
C SER A 484 27.29 -13.10 39.89
N GLU A 485 28.26 -13.93 39.52
CA GLU A 485 29.63 -13.53 39.11
C GLU A 485 29.67 -12.78 37.76
N MET A 486 28.53 -12.40 37.20
CA MET A 486 28.46 -11.75 35.89
C MET A 486 28.83 -10.27 35.97
N GLU A 487 29.78 -9.83 35.14
CA GLU A 487 30.17 -8.43 35.02
C GLU A 487 29.37 -7.72 33.91
N CYS A 488 28.55 -6.75 34.31
CA CYS A 488 27.88 -5.81 33.40
C CYS A 488 27.32 -4.64 34.23
N ASP A 489 28.07 -3.54 34.34
CA ASP A 489 27.67 -2.38 35.16
C ASP A 489 26.36 -1.75 34.68
N ALA A 490 26.15 -1.67 33.36
CA ALA A 490 24.90 -1.19 32.78
C ALA A 490 23.71 -2.09 33.14
N CYS A 491 23.91 -3.40 33.22
CA CYS A 491 22.87 -4.35 33.61
C CYS A 491 22.58 -4.26 35.11
N ARG A 492 23.64 -4.19 35.94
CA ARG A 492 23.52 -4.02 37.40
C ARG A 492 22.82 -2.72 37.75
N THR A 493 23.14 -1.63 37.05
CA THR A 493 22.43 -0.34 37.15
C THR A 493 20.92 -0.51 36.98
N ALA A 494 20.50 -1.22 35.93
CA ALA A 494 19.09 -1.44 35.61
C ALA A 494 18.40 -2.38 36.61
N ILE A 495 19.10 -3.41 37.09
CA ILE A 495 18.60 -4.33 38.11
C ILE A 495 18.37 -3.61 39.44
N HIS A 496 19.35 -2.85 39.93
CA HIS A 496 19.20 -2.04 41.14
C HIS A 496 18.03 -1.05 41.02
N HIS A 497 17.92 -0.36 39.89
CA HIS A 497 16.78 0.53 39.64
C HIS A 497 15.44 -0.21 39.75
N ASN A 498 15.29 -1.36 39.09
CA ASN A 498 14.03 -2.11 39.12
C ASN A 498 13.72 -2.71 40.49
N ARG A 499 14.74 -3.18 41.21
CA ARG A 499 14.60 -3.67 42.59
C ARG A 499 14.13 -2.55 43.50
N GLY A 500 14.72 -1.36 43.38
CA GLY A 500 14.28 -0.17 44.11
C GLY A 500 12.84 0.23 43.78
N THR A 501 12.42 0.14 42.51
CA THR A 501 11.02 0.40 42.13
C THR A 501 10.06 -0.62 42.72
N ALA A 502 10.44 -1.90 42.77
CA ALA A 502 9.63 -2.92 43.40
C ALA A 502 9.53 -2.73 44.92
N LYS A 503 10.64 -2.40 45.59
CA LYS A 503 10.65 -2.09 47.03
C LYS A 503 9.81 -0.87 47.38
N ALA A 504 9.89 0.21 46.60
CA ALA A 504 9.05 1.38 46.78
C ALA A 504 7.55 1.05 46.63
N ALA A 505 7.20 0.16 45.69
CA ALA A 505 5.83 -0.33 45.53
C ALA A 505 5.39 -1.30 46.65
N LEU A 506 6.33 -1.83 47.43
CA LEU A 506 6.11 -2.59 48.66
C LEU A 506 6.20 -1.70 49.91
N GLU A 507 6.29 -0.38 49.75
CA GLU A 507 6.45 0.62 50.83
C GLU A 507 7.77 0.49 51.62
N ASP A 508 8.73 -0.30 51.13
CA ASP A 508 10.12 -0.31 51.62
C ASP A 508 10.90 0.84 50.97
N TYR A 509 10.62 2.06 51.43
CA TYR A 509 11.20 3.28 50.87
C TYR A 509 12.69 3.42 51.17
N ASP A 510 13.15 3.03 52.37
CA ASP A 510 14.56 3.05 52.73
C ASP A 510 15.37 2.08 51.86
N GLY A 511 14.91 0.83 51.74
CA GLY A 511 15.53 -0.16 50.87
C GLY A 511 15.47 0.23 49.39
N ALA A 512 14.44 0.98 48.97
CA ALA A 512 14.36 1.54 47.62
C ALA A 512 15.41 2.64 47.38
N ILE A 513 15.64 3.53 48.35
CA ILE A 513 16.66 4.58 48.29
C ILE A 513 18.05 3.97 48.13
N GLU A 514 18.40 2.95 48.93
CA GLU A 514 19.69 2.25 48.81
C GLU A 514 19.92 1.67 47.41
N ASP A 515 18.87 1.11 46.82
CA ASP A 515 18.91 0.55 45.47
C ASP A 515 19.05 1.63 44.39
N TYR A 516 18.36 2.77 44.54
CA TYR A 516 18.54 3.90 43.64
C TYR A 516 19.94 4.53 43.78
N ASP A 517 20.49 4.60 44.99
CA ASP A 517 21.85 5.06 45.25
C ASP A 517 22.86 4.18 44.52
N MET A 518 22.70 2.87 44.57
CA MET A 518 23.56 1.94 43.84
C MET A 518 23.42 2.10 42.32
N SER A 519 22.19 2.30 41.82
CA SER A 519 21.94 2.58 40.41
C SER A 519 22.64 3.87 39.96
N ILE A 520 22.57 4.94 40.76
CA ILE A 520 23.22 6.22 40.50
C ILE A 520 24.74 6.11 40.58
N LYS A 521 25.27 5.34 41.54
CA LYS A 521 26.71 5.10 41.67
C LYS A 521 27.28 4.41 40.43
N LEU A 522 26.57 3.42 39.90
CA LEU A 522 26.97 2.69 38.69
C LEU A 522 26.73 3.52 37.41
N SER A 523 25.69 4.36 37.39
CA SER A 523 25.38 5.25 36.28
C SER A 523 24.92 6.63 36.77
N PRO A 524 25.86 7.58 36.94
CA PRO A 524 25.56 8.91 37.46
C PRO A 524 24.63 9.76 36.58
N LYS A 525 24.38 9.32 35.34
CA LYS A 525 23.49 9.99 34.36
C LYS A 525 22.10 9.36 34.28
N CYS A 526 21.76 8.43 35.17
CA CYS A 526 20.45 7.76 35.18
C CYS A 526 19.36 8.68 35.76
N ALA A 527 18.77 9.54 34.94
CA ALA A 527 17.72 10.49 35.36
C ALA A 527 16.54 9.82 36.09
N LYS A 528 16.14 8.61 35.66
CA LYS A 528 15.05 7.84 36.29
C LYS A 528 15.35 7.43 37.73
N ALA A 529 16.61 7.09 38.03
CA ALA A 529 17.01 6.70 39.38
C ALA A 529 16.93 7.89 40.34
N TYR A 530 17.38 9.08 39.91
CA TYR A 530 17.19 10.31 40.70
C TYR A 530 15.72 10.61 40.94
N TYR A 531 14.89 10.59 39.88
CA TYR A 531 13.46 10.87 40.01
C TYR A 531 12.76 9.90 40.99
N ASN A 532 13.02 8.60 40.86
CA ASN A 532 12.39 7.61 41.73
C ASN A 532 12.95 7.63 43.16
N ARG A 533 14.23 7.98 43.35
CA ARG A 533 14.80 8.25 44.69
C ARG A 533 14.14 9.45 45.34
N GLY A 534 13.91 10.52 44.58
CA GLY A 534 13.16 11.69 45.04
C GLY A 534 11.74 11.34 45.49
N LYS A 535 11.02 10.49 44.73
CA LYS A 535 9.70 10.00 45.14
C LYS A 535 9.73 9.18 46.44
N ALA A 536 10.71 8.29 46.60
CA ALA A 536 10.87 7.52 47.83
C ALA A 536 11.19 8.42 49.04
N LYS A 537 12.10 9.39 48.87
CA LYS A 537 12.41 10.40 49.89
C LYS A 537 11.21 11.27 50.25
N GLN A 538 10.39 11.64 49.25
CA GLN A 538 9.16 12.38 49.48
C GLN A 538 8.14 11.57 50.30
N ALA A 539 8.03 10.27 50.07
CA ALA A 539 7.18 9.38 50.86
C ALA A 539 7.67 9.24 52.32
N LEU A 540 8.96 9.47 52.57
CA LEU A 540 9.58 9.57 53.90
C LEU A 540 9.62 11.02 54.45
N GLU A 541 8.89 11.96 53.84
CA GLU A 541 8.82 13.38 54.25
C GLU A 541 10.16 14.14 54.18
N GLN A 542 11.16 13.61 53.45
CA GLN A 542 12.46 14.25 53.22
C GLN A 542 12.41 15.23 52.05
N HIS A 543 11.59 16.28 52.17
CA HIS A 543 11.24 17.18 51.07
C HIS A 543 12.44 17.87 50.39
N GLU A 544 13.37 18.45 51.14
CA GLU A 544 14.54 19.14 50.57
C GLU A 544 15.44 18.20 49.75
N ALA A 545 15.66 16.99 50.28
CA ALA A 545 16.47 15.98 49.60
C ALA A 545 15.77 15.42 48.35
N ALA A 546 14.44 15.33 48.37
CA ALA A 546 13.64 14.95 47.21
C ALA A 546 13.68 16.01 46.10
N GLU A 547 13.57 17.30 46.47
CA GLU A 547 13.66 18.42 45.51
C GLU A 547 15.01 18.46 44.79
N ALA A 548 16.12 18.24 45.51
CA ALA A 548 17.44 18.14 44.90
C ALA A 548 17.52 17.00 43.86
N ASP A 549 16.92 15.85 44.17
CA ASP A 549 16.86 14.71 43.27
C ASP A 549 15.98 14.98 42.04
N PHE A 550 14.84 15.63 42.20
CA PHE A 550 13.99 16.04 41.08
C PHE A 550 14.69 17.08 40.19
N ALA A 551 15.38 18.04 40.78
CA ALA A 551 16.17 19.03 40.04
C ALA A 551 17.26 18.34 39.20
N LYS A 552 17.96 17.35 39.78
CA LYS A 552 18.98 16.60 39.07
C LYS A 552 18.40 15.75 37.95
N ALA A 553 17.26 15.09 38.17
CA ALA A 553 16.56 14.33 37.15
C ALA A 553 16.17 15.22 35.95
N LYS A 554 15.68 16.43 36.21
CA LYS A 554 15.31 17.42 35.19
C LYS A 554 16.50 17.97 34.43
N GLU A 555 17.63 18.20 35.09
CA GLU A 555 18.90 18.58 34.44
C GLU A 555 19.36 17.51 33.44
N LEU A 556 19.26 16.24 33.82
CA LEU A 556 19.71 15.11 33.01
C LEU A 556 18.75 14.75 31.87
N ASP A 557 17.44 14.83 32.10
CA ASP A 557 16.42 14.64 31.07
C ASP A 557 15.27 15.66 31.26
N PRO A 558 15.27 16.76 30.47
CA PRO A 558 14.25 17.79 30.56
C PRO A 558 12.81 17.29 30.34
N LYS A 559 12.63 16.13 29.68
CA LYS A 559 11.30 15.54 29.47
C LYS A 559 10.69 14.96 30.75
N MET A 560 11.51 14.63 31.75
CA MET A 560 11.02 14.16 33.06
C MET A 560 10.16 15.21 33.78
N ALA A 561 10.33 16.50 33.47
CA ALA A 561 9.50 17.57 34.01
C ALA A 561 8.06 17.63 33.43
N SER A 562 7.80 16.91 32.32
CA SER A 562 6.51 16.91 31.63
C SER A 562 5.71 15.61 31.81
N ALA A 563 6.29 14.60 32.46
CA ALA A 563 5.56 13.40 32.82
C ALA A 563 4.58 13.76 33.94
N SER A 564 3.27 13.71 33.66
CA SER A 564 2.24 13.85 34.69
C SER A 564 2.58 12.92 35.85
N PRO A 565 2.36 13.35 37.11
CA PRO A 565 2.53 12.47 38.25
C PRO A 565 1.65 11.24 38.00
N ILE A 566 2.27 10.09 37.73
CA ILE A 566 1.62 8.81 37.96
C ILE A 566 1.50 8.76 39.48
N THR A 567 0.32 9.13 39.95
CA THR A 567 -0.12 8.96 41.33
C THR A 567 0.20 7.51 41.71
N ILE A 568 1.05 7.34 42.72
CA ILE A 568 1.36 6.03 43.30
C ILE A 568 0.09 5.51 43.96
#